data_AF-A0A5C4N2Y6-F1
#
_entry.id   AF-A0A5C4N2Y6-F1
#
_cell.length_a   1.000
_cell.length_b   1.000
_cell.length_c   1.000
_cell.angle_alpha   90.00
_cell.angle_beta   90.00
_cell.angle_gamma   90.00
#
_symmetry.space_group_name_H-M   'P 1'
#
loop_
_entity.id
_entity.type
_entity.pdbx_description
1 polymer ?
#
loop_
_entity_poly.entity_id
_entity_poly.type
_entity_poly.pdbx_seq_one_letter_code
_entity_poly.pdbx_strand_id
1 'polypeptide(L)'
;MESHLKHPKYGIPLRIALTNQDEIMGLVYVQWSQRIRDLLCERDAFLPVRTTKGTILLNKVNIVRVDILTLEQITKEQELFPEIDFDYLTYNSW
;
A
#
# COMPACT_ATOMS: atom_id res chain seq x y z
N MET A 1 -5.45 18.67 -27.96
CA MET A 1 -4.42 18.04 -27.10
C MET A 1 -5.06 17.86 -25.73
N GLU A 2 -5.83 16.80 -25.55
CA GLU A 2 -6.30 16.42 -24.21
C GLU A 2 -5.15 15.69 -23.54
N SER A 3 -4.50 16.37 -22.59
CA SER A 3 -3.63 15.70 -21.65
C SER A 3 -4.50 14.73 -20.87
N HIS A 4 -4.45 13.44 -21.21
CA HIS A 4 -4.83 12.38 -20.29
C HIS A 4 -3.91 12.51 -19.08
N LEU A 5 -4.27 13.39 -18.15
CA LEU A 5 -3.70 13.46 -16.82
C LEU A 5 -3.98 12.08 -16.23
N LYS A 6 -3.00 11.17 -16.37
CA LYS A 6 -2.97 9.92 -15.61
C LYS A 6 -3.00 10.38 -14.17
N HIS A 7 -4.17 10.32 -13.55
CA HIS A 7 -4.32 10.58 -12.13
C HIS A 7 -3.27 9.75 -11.40
N PRO A 8 -2.44 10.35 -10.53
CA PRO A 8 -1.32 9.62 -9.98
C PRO A 8 -1.87 8.48 -9.12
N LYS A 9 -1.33 7.27 -9.32
CA LYS A 9 -1.59 6.14 -8.43
C LYS A 9 -0.62 6.29 -7.27
N TYR A 10 -1.15 6.57 -6.09
CA TYR A 10 -0.33 6.81 -4.91
C TYR A 10 -0.14 5.51 -4.14
N GLY A 11 1.12 5.17 -3.87
CA GLY A 11 1.47 3.98 -3.08
C GLY A 11 1.43 4.32 -1.60
N ILE A 12 0.55 3.68 -0.85
CA ILE A 12 0.50 3.83 0.61
C ILE A 12 1.30 2.69 1.25
N PRO A 13 2.30 2.98 2.10
CA PRO A 13 3.05 1.97 2.82
C PRO A 13 2.23 1.26 3.89
N LEU A 14 2.32 -0.06 3.90
CA LEU A 14 1.62 -0.92 4.85
C LEU A 14 2.53 -2.03 5.35
N ARG A 15 2.21 -2.51 6.55
CA ARG A 15 2.61 -3.82 7.07
C ARG A 15 1.39 -4.74 7.08
N ILE A 16 1.52 -5.91 6.48
CA ILE A 16 0.43 -6.90 6.39
C ILE A 16 0.83 -8.16 7.14
N ALA A 17 0.11 -8.48 8.21
CA ALA A 17 0.31 -9.71 8.97
C ALA A 17 -0.60 -10.82 8.43
N LEU A 18 -0.03 -11.99 8.18
CA LEU A 18 -0.71 -13.15 7.62
C LEU A 18 -1.08 -14.20 8.67
N THR A 19 -1.99 -15.11 8.32
CA THR A 19 -2.44 -16.21 9.18
C THR A 19 -1.32 -17.18 9.58
N ASN A 20 -0.26 -17.28 8.77
CA ASN A 20 0.93 -18.09 9.04
C ASN A 20 2.00 -17.37 9.88
N GLN A 21 1.70 -16.18 10.42
CA GLN A 21 2.61 -15.30 11.19
C GLN A 21 3.68 -14.59 10.35
N ASP A 22 3.68 -14.75 9.03
CA ASP A 22 4.54 -13.95 8.16
C ASP A 22 4.04 -12.51 8.09
N GLU A 23 4.99 -11.59 7.87
CA GLU A 23 4.70 -10.19 7.59
C GLU A 23 5.16 -9.80 6.19
N ILE A 24 4.35 -9.00 5.51
CA ILE A 24 4.67 -8.41 4.22
C ILE A 24 4.69 -6.89 4.36
N MET A 25 5.83 -6.31 3.98
CA MET A 25 6.01 -4.87 3.85
C MET A 25 5.90 -4.48 2.39
N GLY A 26 5.10 -3.45 2.09
CA GLY A 26 4.95 -2.99 0.72
C GLY A 26 4.01 -1.82 0.57
N LEU A 27 3.77 -1.46 -0.68
CA LEU A 27 2.85 -0.40 -1.07
C LEU A 27 1.59 -0.98 -1.67
N VAL A 28 0.46 -0.39 -1.30
CA VAL A 28 -0.80 -0.58 -2.01
C VAL A 28 -1.16 0.72 -2.72
N TYR A 29 -1.47 0.60 -4.00
CA TYR A 29 -1.87 1.75 -4.81
C TYR A 29 -3.37 1.95 -4.71
N VAL A 30 -3.79 3.10 -4.21
CA VAL A 30 -5.20 3.50 -4.18
C VAL A 30 -5.48 4.50 -5.29
N GLN A 31 -6.72 4.49 -5.75
CA GLN A 31 -7.23 5.54 -6.63
C GLN A 31 -7.50 6.83 -5.83
N TRP A 32 -7.67 7.94 -6.53
CA TRP A 32 -8.03 9.21 -5.91
C TRP A 32 -9.36 9.07 -5.16
N SER A 33 -9.42 9.58 -3.92
CA SER A 33 -10.56 9.44 -2.99
C SER A 33 -10.86 8.03 -2.49
N GLN A 34 -10.11 7.00 -2.89
CA GLN A 34 -10.26 5.63 -2.36
C GLN A 34 -9.43 5.47 -1.08
N ARG A 35 -10.01 4.85 -0.04
CA ARG A 35 -9.29 4.49 1.19
C ARG A 35 -8.79 3.06 1.09
N ILE A 36 -7.73 2.73 1.83
CA ILE A 36 -7.26 1.34 1.97
C ILE A 36 -8.39 0.41 2.44
N ARG A 37 -9.25 0.90 3.34
CA ARG A 37 -10.43 0.17 3.79
C ARG A 37 -11.33 -0.26 2.63
N ASP A 38 -11.57 0.64 1.67
CA ASP A 38 -12.48 0.35 0.55
C ASP A 38 -11.91 -0.78 -0.30
N LEU A 39 -10.61 -0.72 -0.59
CA LEU A 39 -9.89 -1.75 -1.32
C LEU A 39 -9.87 -3.11 -0.59
N LEU A 40 -9.81 -3.12 0.74
CA LEU A 40 -9.92 -4.36 1.53
C LEU A 40 -11.35 -4.93 1.50
N CYS A 41 -12.37 -4.08 1.54
CA CYS A 41 -13.78 -4.48 1.54
C CYS A 41 -14.35 -4.79 0.14
N GLU A 42 -13.65 -4.43 -0.93
CA GLU A 42 -14.01 -4.79 -2.29
C GLU A 42 -14.11 -6.31 -2.49
N ARG A 43 -15.00 -6.73 -3.40
CA ARG A 43 -15.32 -8.15 -3.64
C ARG A 43 -14.14 -8.96 -4.20
N ASP A 44 -13.12 -8.29 -4.72
CA ASP A 44 -11.94 -8.96 -5.25
C ASP A 44 -11.22 -9.74 -4.15
N ALA A 45 -10.95 -11.02 -4.42
CA ALA A 45 -10.32 -11.93 -3.45
C ALA A 45 -8.85 -11.59 -3.18
N PHE A 46 -8.21 -10.84 -4.09
CA PHE A 46 -6.78 -10.55 -4.03
C PHE A 46 -6.50 -9.06 -3.83
N LEU A 47 -5.52 -8.78 -3.00
CA LEU A 47 -4.95 -7.47 -2.75
C LEU A 47 -3.61 -7.36 -3.49
N PRO A 48 -3.46 -6.47 -4.49
CA PRO A 48 -2.17 -6.25 -5.14
C PRO A 48 -1.24 -5.45 -4.23
N VAL A 49 -0.08 -6.02 -3.88
CA VAL A 49 0.93 -5.39 -3.03
C VAL A 49 2.24 -5.26 -3.78
N ARG A 50 2.79 -4.05 -3.85
CA ARG A 50 4.10 -3.78 -4.44
C ARG A 50 5.18 -3.90 -3.36
N THR A 51 6.11 -4.80 -3.58
CA THR A 51 7.28 -5.03 -2.72
C THR A 51 8.55 -4.59 -3.44
N THR A 52 9.69 -4.62 -2.75
CA THR A 52 11.02 -4.42 -3.35
C THR A 52 11.35 -5.45 -4.44
N LYS A 53 10.74 -6.64 -4.39
CA LYS A 53 10.93 -7.74 -5.36
C LYS A 53 9.95 -7.70 -6.53
N GLY A 54 8.99 -6.78 -6.52
CA GLY A 54 7.94 -6.69 -7.53
C GLY A 54 6.53 -6.74 -6.93
N THR A 55 5.52 -6.93 -7.78
CA THR A 55 4.12 -6.94 -7.37
C THR A 55 3.65 -8.37 -7.11
N ILE A 56 3.02 -8.59 -5.97
CA ILE A 56 2.38 -9.86 -5.60
C ILE A 56 0.88 -9.68 -5.45
N LEU A 57 0.12 -10.75 -5.67
CA LEU A 57 -1.32 -10.80 -5.39
C LEU A 57 -1.53 -11.59 -4.09
N LEU A 58 -1.94 -10.89 -3.05
CA LEU A 58 -2.15 -11.49 -1.74
C LEU A 58 -3.62 -11.87 -1.56
N ASN A 59 -3.92 -13.13 -1.26
CA ASN A 59 -5.29 -13.53 -0.97
C ASN A 59 -5.75 -12.90 0.35
N LYS A 60 -6.83 -12.11 0.32
CA LYS A 60 -7.35 -11.38 1.48
C LYS A 60 -7.78 -12.29 2.63
N VAL A 61 -8.16 -13.54 2.34
CA VAL A 61 -8.54 -14.53 3.37
C VAL A 61 -7.37 -14.87 4.30
N ASN A 62 -6.14 -14.70 3.84
CA ASN A 62 -4.95 -14.96 4.64
C ASN A 62 -4.46 -13.74 5.43
N ILE A 63 -5.12 -12.58 5.30
CA ILE A 63 -4.73 -11.35 5.99
C ILE A 63 -5.41 -11.31 7.35
N VAL A 64 -4.61 -11.18 8.41
CA VAL A 64 -5.10 -11.02 9.79
C VAL A 64 -5.16 -9.55 10.18
N ARG A 65 -4.17 -8.76 9.77
CA ARG A 65 -4.05 -7.35 10.11
C ARG A 65 -3.34 -6.57 9.00
N VAL A 66 -3.78 -5.34 8.78
CA VAL A 66 -3.07 -4.37 7.95
C VAL A 66 -2.82 -3.14 8.81
N ASP A 67 -1.54 -2.88 9.10
CA ASP A 67 -1.10 -1.69 9.78
C ASP A 67 -0.71 -0.65 8.73
N ILE A 68 -1.36 0.50 8.76
CA ILE A 68 -0.97 1.62 7.93
C ILE A 68 0.05 2.43 8.70
N LEU A 69 1.24 2.59 8.13
CA LEU A 69 2.40 3.06 8.86
C LEU A 69 2.49 4.58 8.85
N THR A 70 2.96 5.15 9.96
CA THR A 70 3.26 6.57 10.05
C THR A 70 4.55 6.89 9.30
N LEU A 71 4.73 8.17 8.93
CA LEU A 71 5.97 8.64 8.29
C LEU A 71 7.24 8.26 9.07
N GLU A 72 7.19 8.33 10.41
CA GLU A 72 8.31 7.97 11.28
C GLU A 72 8.67 6.48 11.16
N GLN A 73 7.66 5.60 11.16
CA GLN A 73 7.86 4.15 11.01
C GLN A 73 8.43 3.83 9.63
N ILE A 74 7.88 4.44 8.58
CA ILE A 74 8.34 4.27 7.20
C ILE A 74 9.81 4.69 7.07
N THR A 75 10.20 5.81 7.68
CA THR A 75 11.57 6.32 7.62
C THR A 75 12.57 5.37 8.30
N LYS A 76 12.17 4.74 9.42
CA LYS A 76 13.02 3.77 10.14
C LYS A 76 13.25 2.47 9.36
N GLU A 77 12.29 2.09 8.52
CA GLU A 77 12.25 0.80 7.83
C GLU A 77 12.28 0.97 6.29
N GLN A 78 12.82 2.09 5.79
CA GLN A 78 12.69 2.51 4.39
C GLN A 78 13.17 1.45 3.38
N GLU A 79 14.23 0.71 3.71
CA GLU A 79 14.79 -0.35 2.86
C GLU A 79 13.83 -1.52 2.59
N LEU A 80 12.80 -1.68 3.42
CA LEU A 80 11.79 -2.73 3.29
C LEU A 80 10.70 -2.36 2.27
N PHE A 81 10.67 -1.10 1.82
CA PHE A 81 9.68 -0.60 0.89
C PHE A 81 10.29 -0.34 -0.49
N PRO A 82 9.51 -0.54 -1.57
CA PRO A 82 9.87 0.03 -2.86
C PRO A 82 9.79 1.57 -2.80
N GLU A 83 10.25 2.25 -3.84
CA GLU A 83 10.29 3.72 -3.90
C GLU A 83 8.98 4.38 -3.41
N ILE A 84 9.11 5.23 -2.38
CA ILE A 84 8.03 5.93 -1.71
C ILE A 84 8.09 7.41 -2.07
N ASP A 85 6.96 7.99 -2.43
CA ASP A 85 6.79 9.42 -2.58
C ASP A 85 6.50 10.06 -1.20
N PHE A 86 7.57 10.50 -0.52
CA PHE A 86 7.47 11.14 0.80
C PHE A 86 6.81 12.51 0.76
N ASP A 87 6.94 13.24 -0.34
CA ASP A 87 6.30 14.54 -0.51
C ASP A 87 4.78 14.36 -0.48
N TYR A 88 4.26 13.38 -1.23
CA TYR A 88 2.84 13.04 -1.21
C TYR A 88 2.33 12.66 0.19
N LEU A 89 3.06 11.79 0.90
CA LEU A 89 2.66 11.37 2.25
C LEU A 89 2.57 12.58 3.19
N THR A 90 3.56 13.47 3.13
CA THR A 90 3.60 14.69 3.94
C THR A 90 2.45 15.64 3.61
N TYR A 91 2.17 15.88 2.32
CA TYR A 91 1.10 16.80 1.90
C TYR A 91 -0.31 16.32 2.26
N ASN A 92 -0.50 15.02 2.44
CA ASN A 92 -1.79 14.42 2.76
C ASN A 92 -1.95 14.10 4.25
N SER A 93 -1.04 14.61 5.08
CA SER A 93 -1.05 14.41 6.54
C SER A 93 -1.18 12.94 6.92
N TRP A 94 -0.44 12.08 6.23
CA TRP A 94 -0.31 10.66 6.57
C TRP A 94 0.46 10.46 7.88
#